data_AF-A0A223KKQ8-F1
#
_entry.id   AF-A0A223KKQ8-F1
#
_cell.length_a   1.000
_cell.length_b   1.000
_cell.length_c   1.000
_cell.angle_alpha   90.00
_cell.angle_beta   90.00
_cell.angle_gamma   90.00
#
_symmetry.space_group_name_H-M   'P 1'
#
loop_
_entity.id
_entity.type
_entity.pdbx_description
1 polymer ?
#
loop_
_entity_poly.entity_id
_entity_poly.type
_entity_poly.pdbx_seq_one_letter_code
_entity_poly.pdbx_strand_id
1 'polypeptide(L)'
;MKSICEALRDARETDLADKLSGALSTIEDNTSSEKSSHTFLPNNAGASLNVPAFISFITILEKYASAKKHRLSIIHDKTKAYERGYAELYRLYSQPDRFEFPLTDGSSLLMGFSHLKNICFKESKESPWIQSADVLISGLNRFLKAVYKDEFVNPELLELGKYVSPAIFDNIFKRGDSVCSNEIRKKIRDVIQETNMYR
;
A
#
# COMPACT_ATOMS: atom_id res chain seq x y z
N MET A 1 3.08 -16.80 18.94
CA MET A 1 3.47 -15.44 18.52
C MET A 1 2.73 -14.50 19.45
N LYS A 2 3.41 -13.62 20.23
CA LYS A 2 2.70 -12.67 21.10
C LYS A 2 1.81 -11.78 20.23
N SER A 3 0.57 -11.54 20.65
CA SER A 3 -0.30 -10.62 19.90
C SER A 3 0.31 -9.22 19.91
N ILE A 4 0.03 -8.41 18.88
CA ILE A 4 0.53 -7.03 18.82
C ILE A 4 0.11 -6.26 20.08
N CYS A 5 -1.10 -6.51 20.61
CA CYS A 5 -1.56 -5.93 21.87
C CYS A 5 -0.76 -6.41 23.09
N GLU A 6 -0.32 -7.67 23.14
CA GLU A 6 0.54 -8.17 24.21
C GLU A 6 1.93 -7.54 24.17
N ALA A 7 2.53 -7.43 22.98
CA ALA A 7 3.82 -6.77 22.80
C ALA A 7 3.75 -5.27 23.15
N LEU A 8 2.66 -4.59 22.81
CA LEU A 8 2.41 -3.20 23.21
C LEU A 8 2.25 -3.05 24.73
N ARG A 9 1.54 -3.98 25.37
CA ARG A 9 1.41 -4.01 26.83
C ARG A 9 2.74 -4.26 27.52
N ASP A 10 3.59 -5.16 26.99
CA ASP A 10 4.96 -5.37 27.51
C ASP A 10 5.82 -4.12 27.37
N ALA A 11 5.63 -3.36 26.29
CA ALA A 11 6.29 -2.08 26.05
C ALA A 11 5.70 -0.92 26.86
N ARG A 12 4.73 -1.20 27.75
CA ARG A 12 3.97 -0.22 28.57
C ARG A 12 3.11 0.76 27.76
N GLU A 13 2.75 0.40 26.54
CA GLU A 13 1.84 1.17 25.67
C GLU A 13 0.40 0.61 25.79
N THR A 14 -0.13 0.52 27.02
CA THR A 14 -1.41 -0.15 27.34
C THR A 14 -2.63 0.50 26.68
N ASP A 15 -2.68 1.84 26.66
CA ASP A 15 -3.78 2.60 26.02
C ASP A 15 -3.83 2.33 24.50
N LEU A 16 -2.67 2.19 23.86
CA LEU A 16 -2.58 1.88 22.43
C LEU A 16 -3.05 0.46 22.15
N ALA A 17 -2.68 -0.48 23.03
CA ALA A 17 -3.13 -1.87 22.94
C ALA A 17 -4.64 -1.99 23.06
N ASP A 18 -5.26 -1.23 23.97
CA ASP A 18 -6.70 -1.26 24.19
C ASP A 18 -7.47 -0.61 23.03
N LYS A 19 -6.97 0.52 22.49
CA LYS A 19 -7.53 1.15 21.28
C LYS A 19 -7.42 0.26 20.03
N LEU A 20 -6.31 -0.47 19.88
CA LEU A 20 -6.11 -1.40 18.77
C LEU A 20 -6.93 -2.69 18.91
N SER A 21 -7.25 -3.12 20.13
CA SER A 21 -7.94 -4.39 20.38
C SER A 21 -9.27 -4.51 19.62
N GLY A 22 -10.00 -3.40 19.48
CA GLY A 22 -11.28 -3.35 18.76
C GLY A 22 -11.17 -3.50 17.23
N ALA A 23 -10.00 -3.24 16.66
CA ALA A 23 -9.72 -3.43 15.23
C ALA A 23 -8.82 -4.66 14.96
N LEU A 24 -8.29 -5.28 16.02
CA LEU A 24 -7.27 -6.32 15.92
C LEU A 24 -7.79 -7.57 15.19
N SER A 25 -9.03 -7.99 15.46
CA SER A 25 -9.65 -9.10 14.76
C SER A 25 -9.70 -8.87 13.25
N THR A 26 -10.04 -7.65 12.81
CA THR A 26 -10.04 -7.30 11.38
C THR A 26 -8.62 -7.26 10.80
N ILE A 27 -7.63 -6.79 11.56
CA ILE A 27 -6.21 -6.79 11.14
C ILE A 27 -5.71 -8.23 11.04
N GLU A 28 -6.04 -9.10 11.98
CA GLU A 28 -5.67 -10.51 12.00
C GLU A 28 -6.37 -11.29 10.90
N ASP A 29 -7.63 -11.02 10.61
CA ASP A 29 -8.38 -11.62 9.50
C ASP A 29 -7.81 -11.19 8.15
N ASN A 30 -7.46 -9.91 7.98
CA ASN A 30 -6.79 -9.41 6.79
C ASN A 30 -5.41 -10.05 6.64
N THR A 31 -4.62 -10.10 7.72
CA THR A 31 -3.28 -10.70 7.74
C THR A 31 -3.34 -12.22 7.49
N SER A 32 -4.36 -12.91 7.99
CA SER A 32 -4.55 -14.36 7.81
C SER A 32 -5.05 -14.70 6.41
N SER A 33 -5.96 -13.88 5.87
CA SER A 33 -6.39 -13.94 4.47
C SER A 33 -5.23 -13.65 3.52
N GLU A 34 -4.34 -12.73 3.87
CA GLU A 34 -3.06 -12.54 3.18
C GLU A 34 -2.20 -13.80 3.32
N LYS A 35 -1.95 -14.30 4.54
CA LYS A 35 -1.15 -15.51 4.83
C LYS A 35 -1.50 -16.75 4.05
N SER A 36 -2.79 -17.02 3.92
CA SER A 36 -3.29 -18.17 3.17
C SER A 36 -3.11 -18.05 1.64
N SER A 37 -2.82 -16.85 1.13
CA SER A 37 -2.70 -16.56 -0.31
C SER A 37 -1.25 -16.46 -0.81
N HIS A 38 -0.25 -16.70 0.02
CA HIS A 38 1.17 -16.31 -0.18
C HIS A 38 2.01 -17.06 -1.24
N THR A 39 1.44 -17.93 -2.06
CA THR A 39 2.25 -18.76 -2.97
C THR A 39 2.42 -18.21 -4.39
N PHE A 40 1.74 -17.12 -4.76
CA PHE A 40 1.76 -16.63 -6.15
C PHE A 40 2.88 -15.64 -6.48
N LEU A 41 3.56 -15.04 -5.49
CA LEU A 41 4.70 -14.14 -5.70
C LEU A 41 6.00 -14.72 -5.14
N PRO A 42 7.15 -14.50 -5.80
CA PRO A 42 8.44 -14.99 -5.33
C PRO A 42 8.81 -14.38 -3.97
N ASN A 43 9.62 -15.13 -3.19
CA ASN A 43 10.22 -14.70 -1.92
C ASN A 43 9.23 -14.23 -0.83
N ASN A 44 8.01 -14.76 -0.79
CA ASN A 44 6.96 -14.31 0.13
C ASN A 44 6.61 -12.82 -0.01
N ALA A 45 6.87 -12.19 -1.16
CA ALA A 45 6.52 -10.78 -1.33
C ALA A 45 4.99 -10.54 -1.28
N GLY A 46 4.20 -11.58 -1.58
CA GLY A 46 2.75 -11.61 -1.34
C GLY A 46 2.35 -11.56 0.14
N ALA A 47 3.32 -11.64 1.06
CA ALA A 47 3.18 -11.48 2.51
C ALA A 47 3.39 -10.06 3.02
N SER A 48 3.71 -9.13 2.13
CA SER A 48 3.69 -7.72 2.46
C SER A 48 2.23 -7.24 2.49
N LEU A 49 1.80 -6.77 3.67
CA LEU A 49 0.55 -6.01 3.90
C LEU A 49 0.35 -4.87 2.88
N ASN A 50 1.43 -4.44 2.21
CA ASN A 50 1.40 -3.33 1.27
C ASN A 50 1.09 -3.73 -0.18
N VAL A 51 0.99 -5.02 -0.52
CA VAL A 51 0.68 -5.44 -1.91
C VAL A 51 -0.63 -4.85 -2.44
N PRO A 52 -1.75 -4.90 -1.69
CA PRO A 52 -3.01 -4.30 -2.14
C PRO A 52 -2.92 -2.78 -2.26
N ALA A 53 -2.26 -2.13 -1.30
CA ALA A 53 -2.01 -0.69 -1.31
C ALA A 53 -1.16 -0.28 -2.53
N PHE A 54 -0.15 -1.07 -2.86
CA PHE A 54 0.71 -0.86 -4.02
C PHE A 54 -0.08 -1.00 -5.34
N ILE A 55 -0.92 -2.03 -5.47
CA ILE A 55 -1.79 -2.22 -6.65
C ILE A 55 -2.75 -1.05 -6.86
N SER A 56 -3.43 -0.63 -5.78
CA SER A 56 -4.32 0.53 -5.83
C SER A 56 -3.54 1.80 -6.20
N PHE A 57 -2.35 1.99 -5.63
CA PHE A 57 -1.50 3.14 -5.91
C PHE A 57 -1.07 3.21 -7.39
N ILE A 58 -0.53 2.13 -7.97
CA ILE A 58 -0.10 2.12 -9.38
C ILE A 58 -1.28 2.33 -10.34
N THR A 59 -2.47 1.83 -9.98
CA THR A 59 -3.72 2.06 -10.72
C THR A 59 -4.14 3.53 -10.70
N ILE A 60 -4.09 4.17 -9.52
CA ILE A 60 -4.39 5.60 -9.37
C ILE A 60 -3.41 6.45 -10.17
N LEU A 61 -2.12 6.12 -10.10
CA LEU A 61 -1.08 6.81 -10.86
C LEU A 61 -1.30 6.70 -12.37
N GLU A 62 -1.64 5.51 -12.87
CA GLU A 62 -1.95 5.32 -14.30
C GLU A 62 -3.16 6.17 -14.71
N LYS A 63 -4.25 6.16 -13.93
CA LYS A 63 -5.44 6.97 -14.20
C LYS A 63 -5.14 8.46 -14.20
N TYR A 64 -4.38 8.93 -13.20
CA TYR A 64 -3.94 10.31 -13.11
C TYR A 64 -3.08 10.71 -14.32
N ALA A 65 -2.07 9.89 -14.64
CA ALA A 65 -1.17 10.14 -15.76
C ALA A 65 -1.92 10.14 -17.09
N SER A 66 -2.88 9.24 -17.26
CA SER A 66 -3.76 9.20 -18.43
C SER A 66 -4.60 10.47 -18.55
N ALA A 67 -5.28 10.88 -17.47
CA ALA A 67 -6.10 12.09 -17.45
C ALA A 67 -5.30 13.37 -17.73
N LYS A 68 -4.04 13.42 -17.28
CA LYS A 68 -3.14 14.55 -17.51
C LYS A 68 -2.26 14.42 -18.75
N LYS A 69 -2.38 13.31 -19.50
CA LYS A 69 -1.52 12.97 -20.65
C LYS A 69 -0.02 13.02 -20.30
N HIS A 70 0.33 12.66 -19.07
CA HIS A 70 1.70 12.55 -18.61
C HIS A 70 2.23 11.12 -18.78
N ARG A 71 3.55 10.99 -18.71
CA ARG A 71 4.24 9.70 -18.61
C ARG A 71 4.95 9.67 -17.27
N LEU A 72 4.69 8.63 -16.48
CA LEU A 72 5.22 8.50 -15.14
C LEU A 72 6.15 7.30 -15.02
N SER A 73 7.01 7.40 -14.02
CA SER A 73 7.97 6.39 -13.60
C SER A 73 7.88 6.30 -12.08
N ILE A 74 7.85 5.10 -11.52
CA ILE A 74 7.91 4.90 -10.07
C ILE A 74 9.36 4.70 -9.66
N ILE A 75 9.80 5.47 -8.66
CA ILE A 75 11.06 5.24 -7.94
C ILE A 75 10.66 4.76 -6.55
N HIS A 76 10.94 3.49 -6.24
CA HIS A 76 10.65 2.87 -4.96
C HIS A 76 11.94 2.67 -4.17
N ASP A 77 11.86 2.69 -2.84
CA ASP A 77 13.00 2.37 -1.98
C ASP A 77 13.46 0.91 -2.16
N LYS A 78 14.77 0.73 -2.09
CA LYS A 78 15.44 -0.54 -2.32
C LYS A 78 15.38 -1.40 -1.07
N THR A 79 14.33 -2.21 -0.96
CA THR A 79 14.21 -3.23 0.09
C THR A 79 14.38 -4.62 -0.53
N LYS A 80 15.59 -5.21 -0.42
CA LYS A 80 15.98 -6.48 -1.09
C LYS A 80 14.97 -7.62 -1.00
N ALA A 81 14.24 -7.72 0.11
CA ALA A 81 13.25 -8.77 0.33
C ALA A 81 12.01 -8.65 -0.59
N TYR A 82 11.67 -7.45 -1.05
CA TYR A 82 10.39 -7.16 -1.71
C TYR A 82 10.50 -6.63 -3.15
N GLU A 83 11.69 -6.21 -3.59
CA GLU A 83 11.94 -5.68 -4.95
C GLU A 83 11.38 -6.59 -6.05
N ARG A 84 11.71 -7.89 -5.99
CA ARG A 84 11.28 -8.87 -6.99
C ARG A 84 9.75 -9.01 -7.02
N GLY A 85 9.09 -8.91 -5.87
CA GLY A 85 7.64 -9.00 -5.79
C GLY A 85 6.93 -7.78 -6.36
N TYR A 86 7.39 -6.58 -6.00
CA TYR A 86 6.81 -5.34 -6.55
C TYR A 86 7.07 -5.20 -8.05
N ALA A 87 8.26 -5.61 -8.53
CA ALA A 87 8.55 -5.64 -9.96
C ALA A 87 7.63 -6.61 -10.71
N GLU A 88 7.40 -7.81 -10.16
CA GLU A 88 6.51 -8.81 -10.77
C GLU A 88 5.05 -8.36 -10.74
N LEU A 89 4.57 -7.80 -9.63
CA LEU A 89 3.24 -7.19 -9.55
C LEU A 89 3.05 -6.08 -10.57
N TYR A 90 4.00 -5.15 -10.64
CA TYR A 90 3.98 -4.10 -11.64
C TYR A 90 3.90 -4.69 -13.05
N ARG A 91 4.70 -5.71 -13.36
CA ARG A 91 4.69 -6.41 -14.65
C ARG A 91 3.31 -7.01 -14.97
N LEU A 92 2.70 -7.71 -14.01
CA LEU A 92 1.39 -8.34 -14.17
C LEU A 92 0.26 -7.34 -14.46
N TYR A 93 0.32 -6.15 -13.86
CA TYR A 93 -0.69 -5.11 -14.10
C TYR A 93 -0.38 -4.26 -15.35
N SER A 94 0.89 -4.01 -15.63
CA SER A 94 1.29 -3.11 -16.71
C SER A 94 1.26 -3.74 -18.10
N GLN A 95 1.53 -5.04 -18.23
CA GLN A 95 1.77 -5.70 -19.52
C GLN A 95 0.54 -6.23 -20.29
N PRO A 96 -0.54 -6.73 -19.64
CA PRO A 96 -1.70 -7.25 -20.38
C PRO A 96 -2.40 -6.20 -21.24
N ASP A 97 -3.36 -6.65 -22.05
CA ASP A 97 -4.25 -5.72 -22.75
C ASP A 97 -5.04 -4.86 -21.75
N ARG A 98 -5.37 -3.64 -22.19
CA ARG A 98 -6.03 -2.67 -21.31
C ARG A 98 -7.38 -3.23 -20.86
N PHE A 99 -7.53 -3.37 -19.56
CA PHE A 99 -8.74 -3.89 -18.94
C PHE A 99 -9.01 -3.15 -17.63
N GLU A 100 -10.29 -2.85 -17.37
CA GLU A 100 -10.71 -2.15 -16.15
C GLU A 100 -11.76 -2.99 -15.42
N PHE A 101 -11.47 -3.29 -14.16
CA PHE A 101 -12.30 -4.12 -13.30
C PHE A 101 -12.98 -3.26 -12.23
N PRO A 102 -14.31 -3.13 -12.21
CA PRO A 102 -15.02 -2.38 -11.17
C PRO A 102 -15.02 -3.11 -9.82
N LEU A 103 -14.66 -2.39 -8.76
CA LEU A 103 -14.73 -2.82 -7.37
C LEU A 103 -16.06 -2.38 -6.74
N THR A 104 -16.44 -3.02 -5.63
CA THR A 104 -17.76 -2.81 -5.00
C THR A 104 -17.92 -1.49 -4.26
N ASP A 105 -16.82 -0.78 -3.98
CA ASP A 105 -16.86 0.62 -3.52
C ASP A 105 -17.04 1.65 -4.64
N GLY A 106 -17.20 1.18 -5.89
CA GLY A 106 -17.29 2.02 -7.08
C GLY A 106 -15.93 2.50 -7.61
N SER A 107 -14.82 2.09 -6.99
CA SER A 107 -13.50 2.23 -7.59
C SER A 107 -13.28 1.14 -8.65
N SER A 108 -12.13 1.16 -9.32
CA SER A 108 -11.81 0.14 -10.31
C SER A 108 -10.31 -0.08 -10.43
N LEU A 109 -9.92 -1.34 -10.61
CA LEU A 109 -8.57 -1.76 -10.92
C LEU A 109 -8.31 -1.62 -12.41
N LEU A 110 -7.18 -1.06 -12.78
CA LEU A 110 -6.77 -0.91 -14.17
C LEU A 110 -5.60 -1.85 -14.46
N MET A 111 -5.59 -2.43 -15.65
CA MET A 111 -4.48 -3.19 -16.22
C MET A 111 -4.15 -2.66 -17.62
N GLY A 112 -2.99 -3.02 -18.15
CA GLY A 112 -2.49 -2.59 -19.45
C GLY A 112 -2.11 -1.11 -19.45
N PHE A 113 -1.03 -0.80 -18.74
CA PHE A 113 -0.61 0.58 -18.48
C PHE A 113 0.01 1.23 -19.71
N SER A 114 -0.56 2.36 -20.12
CA SER A 114 -0.08 3.14 -21.25
C SER A 114 0.68 4.40 -20.84
N HIS A 115 0.61 4.85 -19.59
CA HIS A 115 1.24 6.08 -19.12
C HIS A 115 2.33 5.88 -18.05
N LEU A 116 2.13 4.91 -17.15
CA LEU A 116 3.09 4.47 -16.17
C LEU A 116 4.01 3.43 -16.83
N LYS A 117 5.29 3.79 -17.03
CA LYS A 117 6.18 3.04 -17.93
C LYS A 117 7.17 2.14 -17.26
N ASN A 118 7.65 2.51 -16.07
CA ASN A 118 8.60 1.70 -15.36
C ASN A 118 8.44 1.86 -13.84
N ILE A 119 8.97 0.85 -13.17
CA ILE A 119 9.31 0.88 -11.75
C ILE A 119 10.81 0.68 -11.65
N CYS A 120 11.46 1.47 -10.81
CA CYS A 120 12.87 1.35 -10.49
C CYS A 120 13.07 1.42 -8.98
N PHE A 121 14.13 0.76 -8.51
CA PHE A 121 14.46 0.67 -7.11
C PHE A 121 15.80 1.37 -6.87
N LYS A 122 15.85 2.29 -5.91
CA LYS A 122 17.04 3.07 -5.58
C LYS A 122 17.23 3.09 -4.07
N GLU A 123 18.47 3.18 -3.60
CA GLU A 123 18.70 3.45 -2.18
C GLU A 123 18.33 4.91 -1.84
N SER A 124 17.93 5.21 -0.61
CA SER A 124 17.61 6.58 -0.19
C SER A 124 18.74 7.57 -0.53
N LYS A 125 20.02 7.19 -0.37
CA LYS A 125 21.17 8.05 -0.70
C LYS A 125 21.28 8.41 -2.20
N GLU A 126 20.60 7.68 -3.08
CA GLU A 126 20.66 7.78 -4.53
C GLU A 126 19.43 8.50 -5.14
N SER A 127 18.45 8.88 -4.31
CA SER A 127 17.20 9.49 -4.77
C SER A 127 16.70 10.56 -3.81
N PRO A 128 16.76 11.85 -4.20
CA PRO A 128 16.16 12.94 -3.43
C PRO A 128 14.67 12.74 -3.15
N TRP A 129 13.96 12.05 -4.04
CA TRP A 129 12.55 11.72 -3.87
C TRP A 129 12.32 10.72 -2.74
N ILE A 130 13.18 9.70 -2.62
CA ILE A 130 13.10 8.74 -1.52
C ILE A 130 13.44 9.44 -0.21
N GLN A 131 14.49 10.26 -0.18
CA GLN A 131 14.82 11.06 1.01
C GLN A 131 13.68 11.98 1.44
N SER A 132 13.00 12.61 0.49
CA SER A 132 11.86 13.47 0.77
C SER A 132 10.69 12.66 1.35
N ALA A 133 10.45 11.46 0.84
CA ALA A 133 9.43 10.55 1.40
C ALA A 133 9.82 10.09 2.82
N ASP A 134 11.07 9.73 3.06
CA ASP A 134 11.58 9.33 4.38
C ASP A 134 11.42 10.46 5.41
N VAL A 135 11.76 11.70 5.03
CA VAL A 135 11.58 12.90 5.87
C VAL A 135 10.10 13.16 6.14
N LEU A 136 9.25 13.08 5.13
CA LEU A 136 7.80 13.27 5.27
C LEU A 136 7.19 12.25 6.23
N ILE A 137 7.48 10.96 6.03
CA ILE A 137 6.97 9.89 6.89
C ILE A 137 7.52 10.00 8.31
N SER A 138 8.79 10.35 8.47
CA SER A 138 9.38 10.59 9.80
C SER A 138 8.74 11.77 10.52
N GLY A 139 8.48 12.87 9.79
CA GLY A 139 7.78 14.05 10.30
C GLY A 139 6.34 13.73 10.70
N LEU A 140 5.61 13.01 9.85
CA LEU A 140 4.26 12.55 10.13
C LEU A 140 4.21 11.63 11.35
N ASN A 141 5.11 10.66 11.44
CA ASN A 141 5.19 9.76 12.60
C ASN A 141 5.44 10.54 13.90
N ARG A 142 6.35 11.52 13.86
CA ARG A 142 6.63 12.38 15.01
C ARG A 142 5.42 13.23 15.39
N PHE A 143 4.73 13.81 14.41
CA PHE A 143 3.50 14.56 14.63
C PHE A 143 2.41 13.69 15.28
N LEU A 144 2.10 12.54 14.68
CA LEU A 144 1.08 11.61 15.18
C LEU A 144 1.40 11.11 16.58
N LYS A 145 2.68 10.80 16.86
CA LYS A 145 3.12 10.39 18.19
C LYS A 145 2.94 11.50 19.23
N ALA A 146 3.30 12.73 18.89
CA ALA A 146 3.14 13.87 19.80
C ALA A 146 1.66 14.15 20.10
N VAL A 147 0.80 14.14 19.08
CA VAL A 147 -0.66 14.26 19.25
C VAL A 147 -1.21 13.12 20.11
N TYR A 148 -0.79 11.88 19.85
CA TYR A 148 -1.26 10.71 20.60
C TYR A 148 -0.85 10.75 22.08
N LYS A 149 0.38 11.19 22.39
CA LYS A 149 0.90 11.26 23.76
C LYS A 149 0.53 12.54 24.50
N ASP A 150 -0.26 13.42 23.88
CA ASP A 150 -0.55 14.76 24.39
C ASP A 150 0.73 15.56 24.69
N GLU A 151 1.76 15.37 23.86
CA GLU A 151 3.04 16.07 23.94
C GLU A 151 2.99 17.38 23.13
N PHE A 152 3.86 18.33 23.47
CA PHE A 152 3.99 19.57 22.72
C PHE A 152 4.36 19.31 21.25
N VAL A 153 3.49 19.77 20.34
CA VAL A 153 3.75 19.79 18.89
C VAL A 153 4.34 21.14 18.52
N ASN A 154 5.59 21.16 18.05
CA ASN A 154 6.21 22.41 17.60
C ASN A 154 5.50 22.97 16.35
N PRO A 155 5.63 24.29 16.07
CA PRO A 155 4.90 24.95 14.98
C PRO A 155 5.13 24.32 13.61
N GLU A 156 6.35 23.89 13.30
CA GLU A 156 6.72 23.31 12.00
C GLU A 156 6.09 21.93 11.79
N LEU A 157 6.08 21.08 12.83
CA LEU A 157 5.39 19.79 12.80
C LEU A 157 3.88 19.96 12.77
N LEU A 158 3.35 20.99 13.43
CA LEU A 158 1.93 21.31 13.39
C LEU A 158 1.51 21.75 11.99
N GLU A 159 2.34 22.56 11.31
CA GLU A 159 2.11 22.96 9.92
C GLU A 159 2.11 21.75 9.00
N LEU A 160 3.11 20.87 9.11
CA LEU A 160 3.14 19.61 8.36
C LEU A 160 1.87 18.77 8.62
N GLY A 161 1.48 18.62 9.89
CA GLY A 161 0.28 17.91 10.29
C GLY A 161 -0.98 18.50 9.64
N LYS A 162 -1.13 19.83 9.60
CA LYS A 162 -2.26 20.50 8.96
C LYS A 162 -2.35 20.25 7.45
N TYR A 163 -1.23 20.12 6.75
CA TYR A 163 -1.24 19.79 5.32
C TYR A 163 -1.60 18.34 5.04
N VAL A 164 -1.13 17.41 5.88
CA VAL A 164 -1.30 15.97 5.64
C VAL A 164 -2.62 15.43 6.21
N SER A 165 -3.12 16.01 7.31
CA SER A 165 -4.34 15.56 7.98
C SER A 165 -5.57 15.53 7.06
N PRO A 166 -5.86 16.56 6.25
CA PRO A 166 -6.97 16.51 5.29
C PRO A 166 -6.87 15.32 4.33
N ALA A 167 -5.66 15.02 3.82
CA ALA A 167 -5.46 13.89 2.91
C ALA A 167 -5.69 12.53 3.59
N ILE A 168 -5.48 12.44 4.91
CA ILE A 168 -5.70 11.22 5.70
C ILE A 168 -7.15 11.11 6.16
N PHE A 169 -7.79 12.21 6.58
CA PHE A 169 -9.05 12.19 7.32
C PHE A 169 -10.28 12.67 6.53
N ASP A 170 -10.11 13.52 5.51
CA ASP A 170 -11.24 13.97 4.66
C ASP A 170 -11.63 12.94 3.61
N ASN A 171 -10.77 11.94 3.38
CA ASN A 171 -11.15 10.75 2.65
C ASN A 171 -11.97 9.86 3.57
N ILE A 172 -13.30 9.85 3.39
CA ILE A 172 -14.16 8.80 3.92
C ILE A 172 -13.57 7.48 3.39
N PHE A 173 -12.87 6.73 4.24
CA PHE A 173 -12.45 5.37 3.94
C PHE A 173 -13.72 4.55 3.72
N LYS A 174 -14.20 4.48 2.48
CA LYS A 174 -15.29 3.59 2.12
C LYS A 174 -14.77 2.17 2.29
N ARG A 175 -15.45 1.38 3.12
CA ARG A 175 -15.24 -0.08 3.14
C ARG A 175 -15.67 -0.62 1.78
N GLY A 176 -14.72 -0.77 0.87
CA GLY A 176 -14.88 -1.55 -0.35
C GLY A 176 -14.45 -2.99 -0.15
N ASP A 177 -14.89 -3.89 -1.03
CA ASP A 177 -14.21 -5.17 -1.15
C ASP A 177 -12.74 -4.90 -1.41
N SER A 178 -11.92 -5.36 -0.50
CA SER A 178 -10.48 -5.30 -0.66
C SER A 178 -10.12 -6.00 -1.97
N VAL A 179 -9.07 -5.52 -2.64
CA VAL A 179 -8.31 -6.29 -3.64
C VAL A 179 -7.91 -7.68 -3.11
N CYS A 180 -8.03 -7.88 -1.79
CA CYS A 180 -7.86 -9.13 -1.07
C CYS A 180 -9.09 -10.04 -0.95
N SER A 181 -10.28 -9.63 -1.40
CA SER A 181 -11.43 -10.53 -1.35
C SER A 181 -11.13 -11.74 -2.23
N ASN A 182 -11.53 -12.93 -1.80
CA ASN A 182 -11.30 -14.17 -2.55
C ASN A 182 -11.87 -14.07 -3.98
N GLU A 183 -12.94 -13.28 -4.15
CA GLU A 183 -13.57 -13.05 -5.43
C GLU A 183 -12.72 -12.18 -6.36
N ILE A 184 -12.18 -11.06 -5.87
CA ILE A 184 -11.27 -10.20 -6.66
C ILE A 184 -9.98 -10.96 -6.99
N ARG A 185 -9.43 -11.70 -6.02
CA ARG A 185 -8.22 -12.51 -6.21
C ARG A 185 -8.39 -13.62 -7.23
N LYS A 186 -9.55 -14.30 -7.23
CA LYS A 186 -9.86 -15.33 -8.24
C LYS A 186 -9.90 -14.72 -9.63
N LYS A 187 -10.56 -13.57 -9.80
CA LYS A 187 -10.64 -12.87 -11.08
C LYS A 187 -9.27 -12.39 -11.59
N ILE A 188 -8.42 -11.84 -10.72
CA ILE A 188 -7.04 -11.48 -11.06
C ILE A 188 -6.24 -12.74 -11.48
N ARG A 189 -6.40 -13.85 -10.76
CA ARG A 189 -5.73 -15.12 -11.09
C ARG A 189 -6.18 -15.66 -12.45
N ASP A 190 -7.48 -15.64 -12.73
CA ASP A 190 -8.05 -16.15 -13.97
C ASP A 190 -7.47 -15.38 -15.19
N VAL A 191 -7.39 -14.06 -15.11
CA VAL A 191 -6.75 -13.21 -16.15
C VAL A 191 -5.26 -13.54 -16.32
N ILE A 192 -4.52 -13.74 -15.23
CA ILE A 192 -3.09 -14.09 -15.28
C ILE A 192 -2.87 -15.50 -15.87
N GLN A 193 -3.77 -16.45 -15.58
CA GLN A 193 -3.69 -17.82 -16.09
C GLN A 193 -4.03 -17.88 -17.59
N GLU A 194 -5.07 -17.18 -18.04
CA GLU A 194 -5.41 -17.07 -19.46
C GLU A 194 -4.23 -16.49 -20.27
N THR A 195 -3.58 -15.44 -19.77
CA THR A 195 -2.44 -14.80 -20.46
C THR A 195 -1.21 -15.73 -20.59
N ASN A 196 -1.06 -16.72 -19.70
CA ASN A 196 0.03 -17.71 -19.76
C ASN A 196 -0.31 -18.95 -20.60
N MET A 197 -1.59 -19.22 -20.89
CA MET A 197 -2.01 -20.34 -21.75
C MET A 197 -1.84 -20.05 -23.25
N TYR A 198 -1.71 -18.79 -23.63
CA TYR A 198 -1.51 -18.34 -25.02
C TYR A 198 -0.05 -17.96 -25.34
N ARG A 199 0.91 -18.40 -24.52
CA ARG A 199 2.36 -18.34 -24.79
C ARG A 199 2.91 -19.74 -25.01
#